data_AF-A0A7Z2PSJ4-F1
#
_entry.id   AF-A0A7Z2PSJ4-F1
#
_cell.length_a   1.000
_cell.length_b   1.000
_cell.length_c   1.000
_cell.angle_alpha   90.00
_cell.angle_beta   90.00
_cell.angle_gamma   90.00
#
_symmetry.space_group_name_H-M   'P 1'
#
loop_
_entity.id
_entity.type
_entity.pdbx_description
1 polymer ?
#
loop_
_entity_poly.entity_id
_entity_poly.type
_entity_poly.pdbx_seq_one_letter_code
_entity_poly.pdbx_strand_id
1 'polypeptide(L)'
;MSELRDLVLNAHGVARWKSASTIEGYMSITGMLWARKGWPDALKQVHVTTDTGAQRVSYQPFTKPDWRSVYHPEAVAIETSNGKPIKSRANGRDRYCRHPALIKKYGRQRAVIRSNACPNPTIVMW
;
A
#
# COMPACT_ATOMS: atom_id res chain seq x y z
N MET A 1 18.45 18.07 25.25
CA MET A 1 17.29 18.02 24.31
C MET A 1 16.73 16.60 24.11
N SER A 2 17.21 15.58 24.83
CA SER A 2 16.70 14.20 24.81
C SER A 2 15.51 13.98 25.75
N GLU A 3 15.56 14.57 26.95
CA GLU A 3 14.63 14.28 28.05
C GLU A 3 13.15 14.47 27.70
N LEU A 4 12.76 15.62 27.11
CA LEU A 4 11.37 15.86 26.74
C LEU A 4 10.90 14.90 25.63
N ARG A 5 11.77 14.59 24.66
CA ARG A 5 11.45 13.64 23.59
C ARG A 5 11.20 12.25 24.16
N ASP A 6 12.10 11.79 25.02
CA ASP A 6 12.04 10.44 25.57
C ASP A 6 10.87 10.30 26.53
N LEU A 7 10.54 11.35 27.31
CA LEU A 7 9.32 11.42 28.11
C LEU A 7 8.06 11.28 27.25
N VAL A 8 7.95 12.05 26.16
CA VAL A 8 6.79 12.02 25.24
C VAL A 8 6.69 10.64 24.57
N LEU A 9 7.79 10.09 24.04
CA LEU A 9 7.78 8.77 23.40
C LEU A 9 7.39 7.66 24.39
N ASN A 10 7.89 7.71 25.63
CA ASN A 10 7.55 6.74 26.66
C ASN A 10 6.08 6.86 27.09
N ALA A 11 5.57 8.09 27.27
CA ALA A 11 4.16 8.33 27.62
C ALA A 11 3.18 7.88 26.52
N HIS A 12 3.59 7.97 25.25
CA HIS A 12 2.76 7.61 24.10
C HIS A 12 3.04 6.21 23.53
N GLY A 13 3.64 5.32 24.35
CA GLY A 13 3.64 3.89 24.08
C GLY A 13 4.66 3.43 23.04
N VAL A 14 5.80 4.12 22.91
CA VAL A 14 6.88 3.70 21.99
C VAL A 14 7.31 2.24 22.21
N ALA A 15 7.30 1.74 23.44
CA ALA A 15 7.62 0.34 23.74
C ALA A 15 6.60 -0.62 23.12
N ARG A 16 5.31 -0.30 23.21
CA ARG A 16 4.22 -1.08 22.61
C ARG A 16 4.26 -1.04 21.09
N TRP A 17 4.60 0.11 20.50
CA TRP A 17 4.79 0.24 19.06
C TRP A 17 5.97 -0.59 18.56
N LYS A 18 7.09 -0.60 19.30
CA LYS A 18 8.26 -1.40 18.97
C LYS A 18 8.02 -2.92 19.08
N SER A 19 7.11 -3.36 19.95
CA SER A 19 6.77 -4.78 20.09
C SER A 19 5.79 -5.27 19.02
N ALA A 20 5.02 -4.36 18.40
CA ALA A 20 4.13 -4.74 17.31
C ALA A 20 4.98 -5.03 16.07
N SER A 21 4.81 -6.21 15.47
CA SER A 21 5.48 -6.63 14.23
C SER A 21 4.54 -6.60 13.02
N THR A 22 3.23 -6.74 13.25
CA THR A 22 2.22 -6.85 12.20
C THR A 22 0.95 -6.11 12.61
N ILE A 23 0.35 -5.39 11.67
CA ILE A 23 -0.98 -4.81 11.77
C ILE A 23 -1.85 -5.47 10.72
N GLU A 24 -3.01 -5.96 11.12
CA GLU A 24 -3.97 -6.55 10.21
C GLU A 24 -5.39 -6.04 10.44
N GLY A 25 -6.24 -6.16 9.43
CA GLY A 25 -7.63 -5.74 9.52
C GLY A 25 -8.38 -5.89 8.21
N TYR A 26 -9.70 -5.76 8.30
CA TYR A 26 -10.58 -5.77 7.14
C TYR A 26 -10.80 -4.36 6.62
N MET A 27 -10.67 -4.16 5.31
CA MET A 27 -10.94 -2.88 4.67
C MET A 27 -11.74 -3.02 3.38
N SER A 28 -12.33 -1.92 2.95
CA SER A 28 -12.96 -1.79 1.64
C SER A 28 -12.60 -0.45 1.01
N ILE A 29 -12.09 -0.48 -0.22
CA ILE A 29 -11.98 0.72 -1.06
C ILE A 29 -13.04 0.58 -2.16
N THR A 30 -14.04 1.46 -2.13
CA THR A 30 -15.21 1.44 -3.02
C THR A 30 -15.57 2.85 -3.48
N GLY A 31 -16.68 2.99 -4.20
CA GLY A 31 -17.20 4.27 -4.66
C GLY A 31 -16.81 4.62 -6.10
N MET A 32 -17.43 5.69 -6.61
CA MET A 32 -17.40 6.04 -8.03
C MET A 32 -15.99 6.29 -8.56
N LEU A 33 -15.12 6.94 -7.77
CA LEU A 33 -13.74 7.21 -8.16
C LEU A 33 -12.95 5.91 -8.35
N TRP A 34 -13.14 4.96 -7.44
CA TRP A 34 -12.49 3.66 -7.49
C TRP A 34 -12.97 2.83 -8.67
N ALA A 35 -14.29 2.79 -8.89
CA ALA A 35 -14.89 2.15 -10.05
C ALA A 35 -14.41 2.76 -11.38
N ARG A 36 -14.31 4.09 -11.48
CA ARG A 36 -13.83 4.81 -12.67
C ARG A 36 -12.36 4.52 -12.99
N LYS A 37 -11.57 4.12 -12.00
CA LYS A 37 -10.19 3.64 -12.21
C LYS A 37 -10.15 2.25 -12.86
N GLY A 38 -11.28 1.56 -12.96
CA GLY A 38 -11.41 0.23 -13.58
C GLY A 38 -11.35 -0.93 -12.59
N TRP A 39 -11.36 -0.66 -11.28
CA TRP A 39 -11.13 -1.66 -10.24
C TRP A 39 -12.25 -1.76 -9.19
N PRO A 40 -13.55 -1.74 -9.60
CA PRO A 40 -14.68 -1.51 -8.68
C PRO A 40 -14.71 -2.42 -7.45
N ASP A 41 -14.36 -3.70 -7.60
CA ASP A 41 -14.42 -4.69 -6.52
C ASP A 41 -13.04 -5.23 -6.09
N ALA A 42 -11.94 -4.72 -6.67
CA ALA A 42 -10.61 -5.30 -6.47
C ALA A 42 -10.12 -5.26 -5.01
N LEU A 43 -10.59 -4.29 -4.22
CA LEU A 43 -10.25 -4.08 -2.81
C LEU A 43 -11.52 -3.99 -1.94
N LYS A 44 -12.60 -4.66 -2.36
CA LYS A 44 -13.82 -4.75 -1.58
C LYS A 44 -13.71 -5.91 -0.61
N GLN A 45 -13.96 -5.66 0.68
CA GLN A 45 -13.93 -6.67 1.76
C GLN A 45 -12.63 -7.48 1.80
N VAL A 46 -11.50 -6.79 1.74
CA VAL A 46 -10.18 -7.44 1.78
C VAL A 46 -9.61 -7.45 3.19
N HIS A 47 -8.95 -8.54 3.54
CA HIS A 47 -8.03 -8.61 4.65
C HIS A 47 -6.69 -7.99 4.24
N VAL A 48 -6.21 -7.05 5.04
CA VAL A 48 -4.95 -6.34 4.82
C VAL A 48 -4.01 -6.69 5.94
N THR A 49 -2.76 -7.00 5.59
CA THR A 49 -1.68 -7.25 6.55
C THR A 49 -0.51 -6.36 6.20
N THR A 50 -0.01 -5.62 7.17
CA THR A 50 1.12 -4.69 7.03
C THR A 50 2.17 -4.99 8.09
N ASP A 51 3.44 -4.99 7.69
CA ASP A 51 4.58 -5.09 8.59
C ASP A 51 4.91 -3.69 9.16
N THR A 52 5.17 -3.61 10.46
CA THR A 52 5.50 -2.34 11.15
C THR A 52 7.00 -2.01 11.13
N GLY A 53 7.86 -3.02 10.98
CA GLY A 53 9.31 -2.89 10.92
C GLY A 53 9.86 -2.83 9.50
N ALA A 54 9.10 -3.28 8.51
CA ALA A 54 9.46 -3.25 7.10
C ALA A 54 8.34 -2.67 6.22
N GLN A 55 8.69 -2.15 5.06
CA GLN A 55 7.71 -1.66 4.07
C GLN A 55 7.05 -2.83 3.33
N ARG A 56 6.24 -3.64 4.01
CA ARG A 56 5.55 -4.78 3.43
C ARG A 56 4.05 -4.67 3.67
N VAL A 57 3.24 -4.82 2.63
CA VAL A 57 1.78 -4.87 2.73
C VAL A 57 1.22 -5.95 1.82
N SER A 58 0.14 -6.59 2.24
CA SER A 58 -0.59 -7.53 1.41
C SER A 58 -2.09 -7.39 1.53
N TYR A 59 -2.79 -7.74 0.44
CA TYR A 59 -4.26 -7.72 0.35
C TYR A 59 -4.75 -9.09 -0.11
N GLN A 60 -5.77 -9.62 0.58
CA GLN A 60 -6.43 -10.87 0.20
C GLN A 60 -7.93 -10.83 0.53
N PRO A 61 -8.82 -11.31 -0.35
CA PRO A 61 -8.54 -11.73 -1.72
C PRO A 61 -8.17 -10.55 -2.63
N PHE A 62 -7.43 -10.79 -3.70
CA PHE A 62 -7.08 -9.76 -4.68
C PHE A 62 -7.51 -10.17 -6.09
N THR A 63 -8.61 -9.60 -6.58
CA THR A 63 -9.26 -9.88 -7.90
C THR A 63 -9.76 -11.31 -8.12
N LYS A 64 -9.22 -12.31 -7.41
CA LYS A 64 -9.73 -13.67 -7.30
C LYS A 64 -9.62 -14.16 -5.84
N PRO A 65 -10.46 -15.12 -5.40
CA PRO A 65 -10.47 -15.60 -4.02
C PRO A 65 -9.10 -16.11 -3.52
N ASP A 66 -8.40 -16.88 -4.34
CA ASP A 66 -7.12 -17.50 -3.97
C ASP A 66 -5.90 -16.63 -4.28
N TRP A 67 -6.11 -15.36 -4.61
CA TRP A 67 -5.02 -14.46 -4.98
C TRP A 67 -4.73 -13.48 -3.86
N ARG A 68 -3.45 -13.20 -3.67
CA ARG A 68 -2.92 -12.24 -2.72
C ARG A 68 -2.02 -11.27 -3.47
N SER A 69 -2.23 -9.97 -3.24
CA SER A 69 -1.28 -8.94 -3.66
C SER A 69 -0.26 -8.74 -2.55
N VAL A 70 1.03 -8.65 -2.89
CA VAL A 70 2.12 -8.38 -1.96
C VAL A 70 3.00 -7.27 -2.51
N TYR A 71 3.23 -6.25 -1.70
CA TYR A 71 4.21 -5.20 -1.94
C TYR A 71 5.35 -5.32 -0.94
N HIS A 72 6.57 -5.16 -1.43
CA HIS A 72 7.76 -4.77 -0.67
C HIS A 72 8.65 -3.87 -1.57
N PRO A 73 9.68 -3.20 -1.03
CA PRO A 73 10.43 -2.20 -1.81
C PRO A 73 11.06 -2.76 -3.08
N GLU A 74 11.54 -4.00 -3.02
CA GLU A 74 12.24 -4.66 -4.12
C GLU A 74 11.30 -5.30 -5.14
N ALA A 75 10.07 -5.68 -4.76
CA ALA A 75 9.12 -6.24 -5.72
C ALA A 75 7.65 -6.05 -5.34
N VAL A 76 6.82 -6.07 -6.39
CA VAL A 76 5.37 -6.17 -6.31
C VAL A 76 4.98 -7.49 -6.94
N ALA A 77 4.22 -8.30 -6.23
CA ALA A 77 3.75 -9.59 -6.72
C ALA A 77 2.24 -9.76 -6.52
N ILE A 78 1.63 -10.49 -7.44
CA ILE A 78 0.38 -11.20 -7.22
C ILE A 78 0.79 -12.67 -7.09
N GLU A 79 0.45 -13.27 -5.97
CA GLU A 79 0.72 -14.66 -5.64
C GLU A 79 -0.58 -15.38 -5.32
N THR A 80 -0.55 -16.71 -5.35
CA THR A 80 -1.63 -17.50 -4.76
C THR A 80 -1.58 -17.38 -3.24
N SER A 81 -2.66 -17.76 -2.56
CA SER A 81 -2.72 -17.89 -1.10
C SER A 81 -1.60 -18.76 -0.52
N ASN A 82 -1.08 -19.70 -1.32
CA ASN A 82 0.04 -20.58 -0.97
C ASN A 82 1.43 -19.99 -1.30
N GLY A 83 1.52 -18.71 -1.67
CA GLY A 83 2.78 -18.02 -1.96
C GLY A 83 3.39 -18.32 -3.34
N LYS A 84 2.66 -18.97 -4.25
CA LYS A 84 3.16 -19.19 -5.61
C LYS A 84 3.01 -17.91 -6.43
N PRO A 85 4.08 -17.33 -7.00
CA PRO A 85 3.96 -16.11 -7.79
C PRO A 85 3.16 -16.38 -9.07
N ILE A 86 2.13 -15.57 -9.30
CA ILE A 86 1.34 -15.55 -10.53
C ILE A 86 1.93 -14.51 -11.48
N LYS A 87 2.25 -13.34 -10.93
CA LYS A 87 2.91 -12.25 -11.64
C LYS A 87 3.77 -11.49 -10.65
N SER A 88 5.02 -11.24 -10.99
CA SER A 88 5.92 -10.46 -10.16
C SER A 88 6.62 -9.40 -10.99
N ARG A 89 7.00 -8.31 -10.33
CA ARG A 89 7.81 -7.25 -10.92
C ARG A 89 8.79 -6.73 -9.87
N ALA A 90 10.07 -6.76 -10.22
CA ALA A 90 11.14 -6.16 -9.43
C ALA A 90 11.15 -4.62 -9.57
N ASN A 91 11.78 -3.95 -8.61
CA ASN A 91 12.00 -2.50 -8.55
C ASN A 91 10.71 -1.69 -8.74
N GLY A 92 9.68 -2.03 -7.95
CA GLY A 92 8.36 -1.42 -8.04
C GLY A 92 8.39 0.10 -7.86
N ARG A 93 9.19 0.59 -6.89
CA ARG A 93 9.34 2.02 -6.59
C ARG A 93 10.03 2.78 -7.74
N ASP A 94 11.13 2.26 -8.28
CA ASP A 94 11.89 2.95 -9.34
C ASP A 94 11.13 3.08 -10.65
N ARG A 95 10.31 2.07 -10.98
CA ARG A 95 9.46 2.08 -12.18
C ARG A 95 8.34 3.09 -12.04
N TYR A 96 7.81 3.28 -10.84
CA TYR A 96 6.80 4.29 -10.55
C TYR A 96 7.35 5.71 -10.78
N CYS A 97 8.56 6.00 -10.29
CA CYS A 97 9.13 7.34 -10.45
C CYS A 97 9.63 7.62 -11.88
N ARG A 98 9.76 6.59 -12.73
CA ARG A 98 10.03 6.70 -14.18
C ARG A 98 8.77 6.63 -15.05
N HIS A 99 7.58 6.54 -14.47
CA HIS A 99 6.35 6.49 -15.25
C HIS A 99 5.99 7.92 -15.70
N PRO A 100 5.89 8.19 -17.02
CA PRO A 100 5.31 9.45 -17.47
C PRO A 100 3.91 9.52 -16.90
N ALA A 101 3.54 10.64 -16.28
CA ALA A 101 2.25 10.79 -15.63
C ALA A 101 1.15 10.35 -16.59
N LEU A 102 0.50 9.21 -16.32
CA LEU A 102 -0.77 8.88 -16.93
C LEU A 102 -1.80 9.79 -16.28
N ILE A 103 -1.78 11.06 -16.69
CA ILE A 103 -2.88 11.99 -16.48
C ILE A 103 -4.01 11.48 -17.39
N LYS A 104 -4.75 10.47 -16.95
CA LYS A 104 -6.12 10.36 -17.42
C LYS A 104 -6.85 11.55 -16.80
N LYS A 105 -7.13 12.56 -17.62
CA LYS A 105 -7.83 13.80 -17.25
C LYS A 105 -9.25 13.46 -16.81
N TYR A 106 -9.43 13.12 -15.55
CA TYR A 106 -10.71 12.72 -14.98
C TYR A 106 -11.42 13.90 -14.31
N GLY A 107 -11.74 14.96 -15.06
CA GLY A 107 -12.51 16.11 -14.54
C GLY A 107 -11.84 16.84 -13.36
N ARG A 108 -12.59 17.72 -12.68
CA ARG A 108 -12.10 18.74 -11.71
C ARG A 108 -11.49 18.21 -10.40
N GLN A 109 -11.32 16.90 -10.21
CA GLN A 109 -10.77 16.34 -8.97
C GLN A 109 -9.34 15.84 -9.19
N ARG A 110 -8.37 16.52 -8.54
CA ARG A 110 -6.96 16.09 -8.47
C ARG A 110 -6.73 15.39 -7.14
N ALA A 111 -6.62 14.06 -7.15
CA ALA A 111 -6.04 13.33 -6.02
C ALA A 111 -4.51 13.36 -6.15
N VAL A 112 -3.85 14.20 -5.34
CA VAL A 112 -2.39 14.27 -5.27
C VAL A 112 -1.96 13.66 -3.94
N ILE A 113 -1.45 12.42 -3.96
CA ILE A 113 -0.74 11.88 -2.81
C ILE A 113 0.71 12.31 -2.95
N ARG A 114 1.16 13.28 -2.14
CA ARG A 114 2.57 13.67 -2.06
C ARG A 114 3.33 12.68 -1.17
N SER A 115 4.50 12.27 -1.62
CA SER A 115 5.45 11.40 -0.93
C SER A 115 6.79 12.08 -1.07
N ASN A 116 7.46 12.34 0.06
CA ASN A 116 8.72 13.10 0.08
C ASN A 116 9.89 12.37 -0.61
N ALA A 117 9.69 11.13 -1.07
CA ALA A 117 10.68 10.33 -1.79
C ALA A 117 10.61 10.48 -3.33
N CYS A 118 9.52 11.01 -3.89
CA CYS A 118 9.43 11.33 -5.32
C CYS A 118 8.67 12.66 -5.48
N PRO A 119 9.25 13.68 -6.16
CA PRO A 119 8.69 15.03 -6.22
C PRO A 119 7.32 15.12 -6.92
N ASN A 120 6.80 14.01 -7.48
CA ASN A 120 5.48 13.96 -8.11
C ASN A 120 4.84 12.55 -8.06
N PRO A 121 4.29 12.09 -6.92
CA PRO A 121 3.72 10.74 -6.84
C PRO A 121 2.28 10.74 -7.40
N THR A 122 2.01 9.86 -8.35
CA THR A 122 0.69 9.66 -8.96
C THR A 122 0.23 8.21 -8.78
N ILE A 123 -0.89 7.97 -8.09
CA ILE A 123 -1.37 6.62 -7.74
C ILE A 123 -1.51 5.71 -8.98
N VAL A 124 -0.54 4.84 -9.21
CA VAL A 124 -0.60 3.72 -10.15
C VAL A 124 -0.99 2.47 -9.36
N MET A 125 -2.23 2.02 -9.54
CA MET A 125 -2.55 0.61 -9.37
C MET A 125 -2.72 0.10 -10.79
N TRP A 126 -2.11 -1.05 -11.07
CA TRP A 126 -1.85 -1.65 -12.37
C TRP A 126 -2.97 -1.47 -13.41
#